data_AF-A0ABD0PJ99-F1
#
_entry.id   AF-A0ABD0PJ99-F1
#
_cell.length_a   1.000
_cell.length_b   1.000
_cell.length_c   1.000
_cell.angle_alpha   90.00
_cell.angle_beta   90.00
_cell.angle_gamma   90.00
#
_symmetry.space_group_name_H-M   'P 1'
#
loop_
_entity.id
_entity.type
_entity.pdbx_description
1 polymer ?
#
loop_
_entity_poly.entity_id
_entity_poly.type
_entity_poly.pdbx_seq_one_letter_code
_entity_poly.pdbx_strand_id
1 'polypeptide(L)'
;CSQDQFTTMLENGNSQKARFSFPAFRFVEQQNQTISTYYLHCITRLCETSTCAQFKQCNRRRRRDIQTTTIKDGLSDTTLITSGPIKTKAET
;
A
#
# COMPACT_ATOMS: atom_id res chain seq x y z
N CYS A 1 7.50 4.22 7.80
CA CYS A 1 8.41 3.06 7.82
C CYS A 1 8.52 2.49 6.42
N SER A 2 9.63 1.87 6.06
CA SER A 2 9.72 1.05 4.85
C SER A 2 9.67 -0.41 5.32
N GLN A 3 8.55 -1.09 5.07
CA GLN A 3 8.30 -2.47 5.51
C GLN A 3 8.77 -3.50 4.46
N ASP A 4 9.00 -3.04 3.23
CA ASP A 4 9.45 -3.82 2.08
C ASP A 4 10.72 -3.16 1.52
N GLN A 5 11.73 -3.97 1.19
CA GLN A 5 13.00 -3.51 0.64
C GLN A 5 12.82 -2.66 -0.63
N PHE A 6 11.72 -2.86 -1.37
CA PHE A 6 11.46 -2.14 -2.60
C PHE A 6 10.41 -1.03 -2.46
N THR A 7 9.81 -0.82 -1.28
CA THR A 7 8.79 0.22 -1.09
C THR A 7 9.22 1.27 -0.08
N THR A 8 9.27 2.52 -0.51
CA THR A 8 9.53 3.69 0.34
C THR A 8 8.22 4.38 0.70
N MET A 9 7.86 4.40 1.98
CA MET A 9 6.73 5.17 2.48
C MET A 9 7.19 6.59 2.85
N LEU A 10 6.67 7.58 2.13
CA LEU A 10 7.00 9.00 2.35
C LEU A 10 6.03 9.63 3.36
N GLU A 11 4.74 9.33 3.23
CA GLU A 11 3.69 9.86 4.08
C GLU A 11 2.54 8.85 4.19
N ASN A 12 2.05 8.59 5.41
CA ASN A 12 0.86 7.77 5.64
C ASN A 12 0.24 8.09 7.00
N GLY A 13 -1.02 8.55 7.02
CA GLY A 13 -1.78 8.86 8.24
C GLY A 13 -1.30 10.11 9.00
N ASN A 14 -0.51 10.98 8.37
CA ASN A 14 -0.09 12.28 8.94
C ASN A 14 -1.02 13.42 8.52
N SER A 15 -1.56 13.34 7.30
CA SER A 15 -2.51 14.29 6.73
C SER A 15 -3.60 13.52 5.98
N GLN A 16 -4.42 14.23 5.21
CA GLN A 16 -5.38 13.64 4.28
C GLN A 16 -4.72 13.06 3.01
N LYS A 17 -3.40 12.86 3.02
CA LYS A 17 -2.61 12.33 1.90
C LYS A 17 -1.80 11.12 2.33
N ALA A 18 -1.61 10.21 1.39
CA ALA A 18 -0.64 9.12 1.47
C ALA A 18 0.30 9.20 0.27
N ARG A 19 1.60 9.07 0.50
CA ARG A 19 2.65 9.16 -0.52
C ARG A 19 3.63 8.01 -0.33
N PHE A 20 3.89 7.29 -1.41
CA PHE A 20 4.86 6.20 -1.43
C PHE A 20 5.42 6.02 -2.83
N SER A 21 6.53 5.30 -2.90
CA SER A 21 7.18 4.94 -4.16
C SER A 21 7.76 3.54 -4.07
N PHE A 22 7.82 2.87 -5.21
CA PHE A 22 8.50 1.59 -5.40
C PHE A 22 9.01 1.52 -6.85
N PRO A 23 10.09 0.79 -7.12
CA PRO A 23 10.56 0.56 -8.50
C PRO A 23 9.48 -0.13 -9.33
N ALA A 24 9.29 0.33 -10.57
CA ALA A 24 8.41 -0.37 -11.49
C ALA A 24 8.92 -1.80 -11.73
N PHE A 25 8.00 -2.75 -11.87
CA PHE A 25 8.33 -4.17 -12.08
C PHE A 25 7.52 -4.77 -13.22
N ARG A 26 7.79 -6.04 -13.51
CA ARG A 26 7.12 -6.86 -14.51
C ARG A 26 6.67 -8.16 -13.85
N PHE A 27 5.50 -8.67 -14.24
CA PHE A 27 5.06 -10.00 -13.81
C PHE A 27 5.88 -11.09 -14.49
N VAL A 28 6.23 -12.13 -13.73
CA VAL A 28 6.98 -13.29 -14.25
C VAL A 28 6.17 -14.00 -15.34
N GLU A 29 4.85 -14.09 -15.14
CA GLU A 29 3.90 -14.67 -16.10
C GLU A 29 3.85 -13.90 -17.43
N GLN A 30 4.29 -12.63 -17.44
CA GLN A 30 4.35 -11.76 -18.62
C GLN A 30 5.79 -11.59 -19.14
N GLN A 31 6.74 -12.42 -18.70
CA GLN A 31 8.15 -12.36 -19.11
C GLN A 31 8.33 -12.30 -20.63
N ASN A 32 7.57 -13.10 -21.38
CA ASN A 32 7.67 -13.21 -22.85
C ASN A 32 6.90 -12.11 -23.61
N GLN A 33 6.27 -11.16 -22.91
CA GLN A 33 5.52 -10.06 -23.52
C GLN A 33 6.38 -8.79 -23.55
N THR A 34 6.34 -8.02 -24.65
CA THR A 34 7.09 -6.75 -24.73
C THR A 34 6.58 -5.69 -23.75
N ILE A 35 5.32 -5.81 -23.31
CA ILE A 35 4.66 -4.93 -22.35
C ILE A 35 4.06 -5.78 -21.23
N SER A 36 4.43 -5.48 -19.99
CA SER A 36 3.74 -5.99 -18.79
C SER A 36 2.78 -4.91 -18.30
N THR A 37 1.58 -5.31 -17.88
CA THR A 37 0.56 -4.38 -17.37
C THR A 37 0.13 -4.82 -15.99
N TYR A 38 0.16 -3.90 -15.02
CA TYR A 38 -0.32 -4.12 -13.66
C TYR A 38 -1.23 -2.99 -13.17
N TYR A 39 -1.97 -3.29 -12.10
CA TYR A 39 -2.83 -2.35 -11.40
C TYR A 39 -2.39 -2.29 -9.93
N LEU A 40 -2.45 -1.10 -9.35
CA LEU A 40 -2.23 -0.94 -7.91
C LEU A 40 -3.57 -0.93 -7.20
N HIS A 41 -3.64 -1.72 -6.14
CA HIS A 41 -4.78 -1.80 -5.26
C HIS A 41 -4.34 -1.33 -3.87
N CYS A 42 -4.96 -0.26 -3.37
CA CYS A 42 -4.67 0.29 -2.05
C CYS A 42 -5.91 0.17 -1.16
N ILE A 43 -5.77 -0.49 -0.01
CA ILE A 43 -6.79 -0.49 1.03
C ILE A 43 -6.56 0.75 1.90
N THR A 44 -7.55 1.62 1.97
CA THR A 44 -7.49 2.91 2.68
C THR A 44 -8.61 3.00 3.72
N ARG A 45 -8.42 3.85 4.72
CA ARG A 45 -9.45 4.22 5.71
C ARG A 45 -9.14 5.61 6.25
N LEU A 46 -10.15 6.28 6.80
CA LEU A 46 -9.97 7.48 7.60
C LEU A 46 -9.76 7.09 9.07
N CYS A 47 -8.99 7.92 9.76
CA CYS A 47 -8.77 7.85 11.20
C CYS A 47 -8.87 9.25 11.80
N GLU A 48 -9.38 9.34 13.01
CA GLU A 48 -9.22 10.53 13.83
C GLU A 48 -7.75 10.74 14.19
N THR A 49 -7.32 12.00 14.26
CA THR A 49 -5.91 12.36 14.47
C THR A 49 -5.31 11.68 15.72
N SER A 50 -6.10 11.53 16.78
CA SER A 50 -5.71 10.87 18.04
C SER A 50 -5.47 9.36 17.88
N THR A 51 -6.13 8.70 16.92
CA THR A 51 -6.07 7.25 16.72
C THR A 51 -5.11 6.84 15.59
N CYS A 52 -4.82 7.73 14.63
CA CYS A 52 -3.99 7.44 13.46
C CYS A 52 -2.59 6.89 13.80
N ALA A 53 -1.98 7.28 14.92
CA ALA A 53 -0.64 6.83 15.31
C ALA A 53 -0.55 5.31 15.54
N GLN A 54 -1.66 4.66 15.92
CA GLN A 54 -1.73 3.21 16.15
C GLN A 54 -1.49 2.41 14.85
N PHE A 55 -1.82 2.99 13.69
CA PHE A 55 -1.65 2.36 12.38
C PHE A 55 -0.27 2.56 11.77
N LYS A 56 0.58 3.40 12.38
CA LYS A 56 1.93 3.71 11.89
C LYS A 56 3.00 2.75 12.43
N GLN A 57 2.60 1.77 13.26
CA GLN A 57 3.53 0.81 13.87
C GLN A 57 4.01 -0.22 12.84
N CYS A 58 5.32 -0.31 12.64
CA CYS A 58 5.92 -1.20 11.65
C CYS A 58 6.72 -2.32 12.30
N ASN A 59 6.02 -3.14 13.07
CA ASN A 59 6.61 -4.27 13.77
C ASN A 59 6.89 -5.43 12.79
N ARG A 60 8.09 -6.04 12.89
CA ARG A 60 8.56 -7.17 12.05
C ARG A 60 7.77 -8.48 12.22
N ARG A 61 6.71 -8.51 13.05
CA ARG A 61 5.91 -9.72 13.24
C ARG A 61 5.04 -9.93 12.00
N ARG A 62 5.30 -11.02 11.26
CA ARG A 62 4.40 -11.52 10.21
C ARG A 62 3.03 -11.73 10.84
N ARG A 63 2.14 -10.80 10.58
CA ARG A 63 0.81 -10.75 11.17
C ARG A 63 -0.06 -11.71 10.41
N ARG A 64 -0.21 -12.92 10.98
CA ARG A 64 -1.31 -13.82 10.63
C ARG A 64 -2.56 -13.15 11.20
N ASP A 65 -3.54 -12.91 10.35
CA ASP A 65 -4.83 -12.25 10.60
C ASP A 65 -4.91 -10.72 10.48
N ILE A 66 -6.02 -10.31 9.85
CA ILE A 66 -6.55 -8.95 9.85
C ILE A 66 -6.73 -8.58 11.32
N GLN A 67 -5.90 -7.70 11.87
CA GLN A 67 -6.21 -7.13 13.19
C GLN A 67 -7.48 -6.33 12.99
N THR A 68 -8.59 -6.91 13.41
CA THR A 68 -9.73 -6.17 13.92
C THR A 68 -9.14 -5.27 14.99
N THR A 69 -8.90 -4.02 14.63
CA THR A 69 -8.47 -3.02 15.59
C THR A 69 -9.58 -2.97 16.61
N THR A 70 -9.28 -3.35 17.86
CA THR A 70 -10.28 -3.47 18.94
C THR A 70 -10.95 -2.13 19.23
N ILE A 71 -10.34 -1.04 18.74
CA ILE A 71 -10.86 0.32 18.74
C ILE A 71 -11.51 0.54 17.37
N LYS A 72 -12.83 0.41 17.29
CA LYS A 72 -13.63 0.88 16.14
C LYS A 72 -13.83 2.40 16.18
N ASP A 73 -13.71 2.97 17.37
CA ASP A 73 -14.00 4.39 17.60
C ASP A 73 -12.95 5.28 16.92
N GLY A 74 -13.43 6.28 16.19
CA GLY A 74 -12.58 7.18 15.40
C GLY A 74 -11.94 6.55 14.16
N LEU A 75 -12.50 5.46 13.60
CA LEU A 75 -12.07 4.87 12.33
C LEU A 75 -13.24 4.70 11.36
N SER A 76 -12.98 4.92 10.08
CA SER A 76 -13.93 4.53 9.03
C SER A 76 -13.76 3.07 8.63
N ASP A 77 -14.77 2.54 7.94
CA ASP A 77 -14.63 1.34 7.14
C ASP A 77 -13.52 1.50 6.09
N THR A 78 -12.97 0.36 5.66
CA THR A 78 -11.95 0.34 4.62
C THR A 78 -12.56 0.49 3.24
N THR A 79 -11.89 1.25 2.37
CA THR A 79 -12.22 1.38 0.95
C THR A 79 -11.04 0.95 0.09
N LEU A 80 -11.32 0.22 -0.98
CA LEU A 80 -10.33 -0.19 -1.99
C LEU A 80 -10.25 0.86 -3.09
N ILE A 81 -9.04 1.40 -3.30
CA ILE A 81 -8.74 2.30 -4.42
C ILE A 81 -7.90 1.52 -5.42
N THR A 82 -8.27 1.57 -6.70
CA THR A 82 -7.55 0.90 -7.78
C THR A 82 -7.02 1.93 -8.78
N SER A 83 -5.76 1.81 -9.17
CA SER A 83 -5.17 2.67 -10.20
C SER A 83 -5.71 2.36 -11.59
N GLY A 84 -5.43 3.23 -12.56
CA GLY A 84 -5.45 2.83 -13.98
C GLY A 84 -4.34 1.81 -14.29
N PRO A 85 -4.31 1.28 -15.53
CA PRO A 85 -3.29 0.32 -15.95
C PRO A 85 -1.91 0.99 -16.02
N ILE A 86 -0.92 0.38 -15.36
CA ILE A 86 0.48 0.79 -15.41
C ILE A 86 1.21 -0.16 -16.33
N LYS A 87 1.83 0.37 -17.39
CA LYS A 87 2.51 -0.40 -18.43
C LYS A 87 4.02 -0.27 -18.29
N THR A 88 4.73 -1.39 -18.23
CA THR A 88 6.19 -1.45 -18.22
C THR A 88 6.69 -2.20 -19.44
N LYS A 89 7.70 -1.63 -20.12
CA LYS A 89 8.32 -2.26 -21.29
C LYS A 89 9.47 -3.18 -20.83
N ALA A 90 9.77 -4.19 -21.64
CA ALA A 90 11.03 -4.93 -21.47
C ALA A 90 12.21 -3.97 -21.68
N GLU A 91 13.26 -4.11 -20.87
CA GLU A 91 14.52 -3.42 -21.14
C GLU A 91 15.10 -3.99 -22.45
N THR A 92 15.35 -3.10 -23.42
CA THR A 92 16.06 -3.42 -24.67
C THR A 92 17.55 -3.49 -24.44
#